data_AF-A0A8S2S9Z7-F1
#
_entry.id   AF-A0A8S2S9Z7-F1
#
_cell.length_a   1.000
_cell.length_b   1.000
_cell.length_c   1.000
_cell.angle_alpha   90.00
_cell.angle_beta   90.00
_cell.angle_gamma   90.00
#
_symmetry.space_group_name_H-M   'P 1'
#
loop_
_entity.id
_entity.type
_entity.pdbx_description
1 polymer ?
#
loop_
_entity_poly.entity_id
_entity_poly.type
_entity_poly.pdbx_seq_one_letter_code
_entity_poly.pdbx_strand_id
1 'polypeptide(L)' 'MKFNANDRCYYQANDDFFIHISSISNELYALFMQVTDSIIHDDEILRDLEIPNQFWLRIRKSWIDERKF' A
#
# COMPACT_ATOMS: atom_id res chain seq x y z
N MET A 1 1.63 31.13 -28.46
CA MET A 1 1.24 29.71 -28.40
C MET A 1 -0.28 29.65 -28.54
N LYS A 2 -0.79 29.14 -29.66
CA LYS A 2 -2.24 28.99 -29.87
C LYS A 2 -2.59 27.55 -29.46
N PHE A 3 -3.32 27.38 -28.37
CA PHE A 3 -3.87 26.08 -27.99
C PHE A 3 -5.15 25.88 -28.82
N ASN A 4 -5.19 24.81 -29.62
CA ASN A 4 -6.40 24.44 -30.34
C ASN A 4 -7.34 23.73 -29.35
N ALA A 5 -8.64 24.03 -29.42
CA ALA A 5 -9.67 23.49 -28.52
C ALA A 5 -9.88 21.95 -28.63
N ASN A 6 -9.01 21.25 -29.35
CA ASN A 6 -9.03 19.79 -29.56
C ASN A 6 -7.78 19.09 -29.01
N ASP A 7 -6.85 19.84 -28.38
CA ASP A 7 -5.63 19.28 -27.77
C ASP A 7 -5.96 18.68 -26.40
N ARG A 8 -6.40 17.41 -26.40
CA ARG A 8 -6.51 16.65 -25.15
C ARG A 8 -5.11 16.46 -24.59
N CYS A 9 -4.78 17.16 -23.50
CA CYS A 9 -3.53 16.93 -22.78
C CYS A 9 -3.61 15.58 -22.07
N TYR A 10 -2.78 14.63 -22.49
CA TYR A 10 -2.58 13.36 -21.78
C TYR A 10 -1.09 13.10 -21.56
N TYR A 11 -0.79 12.32 -20.52
CA TYR A 11 0.55 11.80 -20.27
C TYR A 11 0.72 10.48 -21.02
N GLN A 12 1.85 10.33 -21.71
CA GLN A 12 2.24 9.08 -22.34
C GLN A 12 3.41 8.49 -21.56
N ALA A 13 3.28 7.24 -21.14
CA ALA A 13 4.35 6.43 -20.58
C ALA A 13 4.78 5.38 -21.60
N ASN A 14 6.07 5.03 -21.58
CA ASN A 14 6.61 3.93 -22.39
C ASN A 14 6.55 2.60 -21.61
N ASP A 15 6.80 1.49 -22.31
CA ASP A 15 6.70 0.15 -21.72
C ASP A 15 7.69 -0.04 -20.55
N ASP A 16 8.92 0.50 -20.67
CA ASP A 16 9.92 0.45 -19.61
C ASP A 16 9.44 1.11 -18.32
N PHE A 17 8.74 2.26 -18.43
CA PHE A 17 8.16 2.94 -17.27
C PHE A 17 7.09 2.08 -16.59
N PHE A 18 6.22 1.42 -17.37
CA PHE A 18 5.21 0.52 -16.82
C PHE A 18 5.81 -0.70 -16.13
N ILE A 19 6.84 -1.32 -16.74
CA ILE A 19 7.56 -2.45 -16.15
C ILE A 19 8.23 -2.01 -14.83
N HIS A 20 8.90 -0.85 -14.84
CA HIS A 20 9.60 -0.33 -13.68
C HIS A 20 8.64 -0.01 -12.52
N ILE A 21 7.53 0.68 -12.80
CA ILE A 21 6.49 0.95 -11.79
C ILE A 21 5.90 -0.35 -11.26
N SER A 22 5.67 -1.34 -12.11
CA SER A 22 5.14 -2.64 -11.67
C SER A 22 6.09 -3.34 -10.71
N SER A 23 7.40 -3.33 -10.99
CA SER A 23 8.42 -3.91 -10.09
C SER A 23 8.45 -3.18 -8.75
N ILE A 24 8.55 -1.85 -8.76
CA ILE A 24 8.60 -1.04 -7.54
C ILE A 24 7.32 -1.21 -6.73
N SER A 25 6.15 -1.24 -7.38
CA SER A 25 4.88 -1.41 -6.69
C SER A 25 4.81 -2.75 -5.98
N ASN A 26 5.30 -3.82 -6.61
CA ASN A 26 5.36 -5.15 -6.01
C ASN A 26 6.35 -5.21 -4.84
N GLU A 27 7.53 -4.60 -4.97
CA GLU A 27 8.53 -4.52 -3.90
C GLU A 27 8.03 -3.73 -2.70
N LEU A 28 7.41 -2.56 -2.95
CA LEU A 28 6.79 -1.75 -1.91
C LEU A 28 5.66 -2.51 -1.23
N TYR A 29 4.77 -3.15 -1.99
CA TYR A 29 3.71 -3.97 -1.41
C TYR A 29 4.27 -5.04 -0.48
N ALA A 30 5.29 -5.80 -0.92
CA ALA A 30 5.93 -6.81 -0.09
C ALA A 30 6.53 -6.22 1.20
N LEU A 31 7.21 -5.07 1.09
CA LEU A 31 7.77 -4.36 2.24
C LEU A 31 6.67 -3.93 3.23
N PHE A 32 5.59 -3.32 2.74
CA PHE A 32 4.47 -2.91 3.59
C PHE A 32 3.81 -4.11 4.27
N MET A 33 3.67 -5.24 3.58
CA MET A 33 3.13 -6.46 4.17
C MET A 33 4.02 -7.02 5.29
N GLN A 34 5.34 -6.99 5.12
CA GLN A 34 6.30 -7.41 6.15
C GLN A 34 6.28 -6.48 7.36
N VAL A 35 6.28 -5.16 7.13
CA VAL A 35 6.24 -4.18 8.22
C VAL A 35 4.91 -4.26 8.96
N THR A 36 3.79 -4.38 8.24
CA THR A 36 2.46 -4.53 8.87
C THR A 36 2.39 -5.79 9.72
N ASP A 37 2.99 -6.90 9.28
CA ASP A 37 3.08 -8.13 10.09
C ASP A 37 3.81 -7.87 11.41
N SER A 38 4.93 -7.14 11.39
CA SER A 38 5.66 -6.78 12.62
C SER A 38 4.85 -5.86 13.55
N ILE A 39 4.13 -4.87 13.00
CA ILE A 39 3.33 -3.91 13.77
C ILE A 39 2.18 -4.61 14.50
N ILE A 40 1.46 -5.51 13.82
CA ILE A 40 0.26 -6.16 14.37
C ILE A 40 0.59 -7.01 15.62
N HIS A 41 1.84 -7.47 15.73
CA HIS A 41 2.32 -8.25 16.87
C HIS A 41 3.01 -7.42 17.96
N ASP A 42 3.14 -6.09 17.78
CA ASP A 42 3.77 -5.17 18.72
C ASP A 42 2.75 -4.20 19.32
N ASP A 43 2.39 -4.43 20.58
CA ASP A 43 1.41 -3.60 21.32
C ASP A 43 1.88 -2.15 21.50
N GLU A 44 3.20 -1.91 21.61
CA GLU A 44 3.73 -0.55 21.80
C GLU A 44 3.56 0.25 20.50
N ILE A 45 3.81 -0.37 19.34
CA ILE A 45 3.60 0.30 18.05
C ILE A 45 2.09 0.50 17.79
N LEU A 46 1.24 -0.47 18.12
CA LEU A 46 -0.22 -0.29 17.98
C LEU A 46 -0.74 0.87 18.85
N ARG A 47 -0.15 1.05 20.03
CA ARG A 47 -0.46 2.18 20.92
C ARG A 47 0.04 3.50 20.34
N ASP A 48 1.25 3.53 19.78
CA ASP A 48 1.83 4.72 19.16
C ASP A 48 1.08 5.14 17.87
N LEU A 49 0.46 4.18 17.19
CA LEU A 49 -0.50 4.41 16.08
C LEU A 49 -1.90 4.84 16.55
N GLU A 50 -2.07 5.07 17.85
CA GLU A 50 -3.32 5.50 18.48
C GLU A 50 -4.49 4.52 18.22
N ILE A 51 -4.20 3.23 18.03
CA ILE A 51 -5.22 2.20 17.84
C ILE A 51 -5.79 1.80 19.21
N PRO A 52 -7.11 1.97 19.46
CA PRO A 52 -7.69 1.57 20.73
C PRO A 52 -7.52 0.08 21.00
N ASN A 53 -7.03 -0.26 22.20
CA ASN A 53 -6.70 -1.63 22.61
C ASN A 53 -7.84 -2.65 22.45
N GLN A 54 -9.09 -2.22 22.60
CA GLN A 54 -10.29 -3.03 22.36
C GLN A 54 -10.38 -3.60 20.93
N PHE A 55 -9.64 -3.04 19.96
CA PHE A 55 -9.63 -3.50 18.58
C PHE A 55 -8.46 -4.41 18.23
N TRP A 56 -7.42 -4.51 19.06
CA TRP A 56 -6.19 -5.23 18.71
C TRP A 56 -6.43 -6.70 18.38
N LEU A 57 -7.26 -7.38 19.18
CA LEU A 57 -7.65 -8.77 18.92
C LEU A 57 -8.34 -8.93 17.55
N ARG A 58 -9.20 -7.96 17.19
CA ARG A 58 -9.93 -7.98 15.91
C ARG A 58 -9.00 -7.73 14.72
N ILE A 59 -8.06 -6.80 14.84
CA ILE A 59 -7.08 -6.48 13.79
C ILE A 59 -6.16 -7.68 13.54
N ARG A 60 -5.64 -8.29 14.61
CA ARG A 60 -4.84 -9.54 14.54
C ARG A 60 -5.59 -10.66 13.86
N LYS A 61 -6.88 -10.83 14.21
CA LYS A 61 -7.73 -11.83 13.59
C LYS A 61 -7.94 -11.54 12.09
N SER A 62 -8.23 -10.30 11.71
CA SER A 62 -8.36 -9.90 10.30
C SER A 62 -7.12 -10.26 9.49
N TRP A 63 -5.95 -9.93 10.05
CA TRP A 63 -4.66 -10.21 9.42
C TRP A 63 -4.40 -11.70 9.19
N ILE A 64 -4.74 -12.55 10.17
CA ILE A 64 -4.58 -14.00 10.05
C ILE A 64 -5.58 -14.60 9.06
N ASP A 65 -6.83 -14.14 9.08
CA ASP A 65 -7.90 -14.72 8.26
C ASP A 65 -7.76 -14.34 6.78
N GLU A 66 -7.33 -13.12 6.47
CA GLU A 66 -7.09 -12.67 5.08
C GLU A 66 -5.86 -13.32 4.43
N ARG A 67 -4.90 -13.84 5.22
CA ARG A 67 -3.71 -14.55 4.71
C ARG A 67 -3.94 -16.03 4.38
N LYS A 68 -5.12 -16.57 4.70
CA LYS A 68 -5.47 -17.98 4.42
C LYS A 68 -5.97 -18.22 2.99
N PHE A 69 -6.17 -17.16 2.21
CA PHE A 69 -6.66 -17.18 0.84
C PHE A 69 -5.65 -16.49 -0.08
#